data_AF-A0AA88B6H8-F1
#
_entry.id   AF-A0AA88B6H8-F1
#
_cell.length_a   1.000
_cell.length_b   1.000
_cell.length_c   1.000
_cell.angle_alpha   90.00
_cell.angle_beta   90.00
_cell.angle_gamma   90.00
#
_symmetry.space_group_name_H-M   'P 1'
#
loop_
_entity.id
_entity.type
_entity.pdbx_description
1 polymer ?
#
loop_
_entity_poly.entity_id
_entity_poly.type
_entity_poly.pdbx_seq_one_letter_code
_entity_poly.pdbx_strand_id
1 'polypeptide(L)' 'MKITFGEMRAMGLRGVLVYCHCGHHIALDADLWADDIRLSDLEPRFVCQGCGSRGADVRPDFERGDARVAIMGHAGSR' A
#
# COMPACT_ATOMS: atom_id res chain seq x y z
N MET A 1 -6.04 5.68 10.66
CA MET A 1 -6.70 6.03 9.38
C MET A 1 -5.63 5.94 8.29
N LYS A 2 -5.84 5.12 7.25
CA LYS A 2 -4.93 5.03 6.09
C LYS A 2 -5.62 5.59 4.84
N ILE A 3 -4.81 5.95 3.86
CA ILE A 3 -5.25 6.47 2.56
C ILE A 3 -6.01 5.43 1.74
N THR A 4 -6.72 5.88 0.72
CA THR A 4 -7.29 5.03 -0.34
C THR A 4 -6.27 4.68 -1.42
N PHE A 5 -6.58 3.67 -2.24
CA PHE A 5 -5.80 3.36 -3.43
C PHE A 5 -5.82 4.49 -4.47
N GLY A 6 -6.91 5.25 -4.55
CA GLY A 6 -6.99 6.45 -5.41
C GLY A 6 -6.03 7.54 -4.97
N GLU A 7 -5.99 7.84 -3.66
CA GLU A 7 -5.01 8.78 -3.09
C GLU A 7 -3.56 8.29 -3.29
N MET A 8 -3.32 6.99 -3.14
CA MET A 8 -2.01 6.38 -3.41
C MET A 8 -1.59 6.54 -4.88
N ARG A 9 -2.50 6.29 -5.82
CA ARG A 9 -2.25 6.48 -7.26
C ARG A 9 -2.05 7.94 -7.64
N ALA A 10 -2.79 8.86 -7.00
CA ALA A 10 -2.58 10.30 -7.18
C ALA A 10 -1.19 10.77 -6.73
N MET A 11 -0.54 10.04 -5.83
CA MET A 11 0.87 10.24 -5.46
C MET A 11 1.88 9.55 -6.41
N GLY A 12 1.42 8.89 -7.48
CA GLY A 12 2.28 8.19 -8.43
C GLY A 12 2.74 6.79 -7.97
N LEU A 13 2.11 6.23 -6.94
CA LEU A 13 2.43 4.91 -6.39
C LEU A 13 1.43 3.86 -6.88
N ARG A 14 1.93 2.67 -7.26
CA ARG A 14 1.11 1.55 -7.75
C ARG A 14 1.38 0.21 -7.07
N GLY A 15 2.27 0.18 -6.08
CA GLY A 15 2.55 -1.02 -5.30
C GLY A 15 2.17 -0.84 -3.84
N VAL A 16 1.98 -1.96 -3.15
CA VAL A 16 1.89 -2.03 -1.68
C VAL A 16 2.83 -3.08 -1.12
N LEU A 17 3.38 -2.79 0.05
CA LEU A 17 4.08 -3.76 0.89
C LEU A 17 3.15 -4.23 2.00
N VAL A 18 3.10 -5.54 2.20
CA VAL A 18 2.26 -6.20 3.20
C VAL A 18 3.18 -6.87 4.21
N TYR A 19 3.16 -6.40 5.46
CA TYR A 19 4.03 -6.87 6.53
C TYR A 19 3.28 -7.70 7.57
N CYS A 20 3.83 -8.85 7.91
CA CYS A 20 3.46 -9.60 9.10
C CYS A 20 4.35 -9.20 10.28
N HIS A 21 3.81 -9.28 11.50
CA HIS A 21 4.58 -9.06 12.73
C HIS A 21 5.74 -10.05 12.94
N CYS A 22 5.78 -11.18 12.21
CA CYS A 22 6.86 -12.16 12.28
C CYS A 22 8.04 -11.84 11.36
N GLY A 23 8.05 -10.68 10.69
CA GLY A 23 9.12 -10.24 9.78
C GLY A 23 8.93 -10.64 8.31
N HIS A 24 7.97 -11.52 8.00
CA HIS A 24 7.62 -11.82 6.61
C HIS A 24 6.91 -10.64 5.94
N HIS A 25 7.26 -10.38 4.68
CA HIS A 25 6.59 -9.38 3.88
C HIS A 25 6.55 -9.77 2.41
N ILE A 26 5.62 -9.18 1.67
CA ILE A 26 5.49 -9.32 0.23
C ILE A 26 5.18 -7.97 -0.41
N ALA A 27 5.60 -7.80 -1.66
CA ALA A 27 5.25 -6.65 -2.48
C ALA A 27 4.18 -7.06 -3.51
N LEU A 28 3.05 -6.36 -3.54
CA LEU A 28 1.93 -6.63 -4.44
C LEU A 28 1.66 -5.44 -5.35
N ASP A 29 1.19 -5.73 -6.57
CA ASP A 29 0.59 -4.73 -7.45
C ASP A 29 -0.77 -4.28 -6.89
N ALA A 30 -1.05 -2.99 -6.96
CA ALA A 30 -2.25 -2.38 -6.43
C ALA A 30 -3.35 -2.04 -7.45
N ASP A 31 -3.11 -2.25 -8.74
CA ASP A 31 -4.07 -1.92 -9.80
C ASP A 31 -5.34 -2.80 -9.75
N LEU A 32 -5.31 -3.88 -8.98
CA LEU A 32 -6.46 -4.77 -8.75
C LEU A 32 -7.52 -4.18 -7.82
N TRP A 33 -7.18 -3.15 -7.01
CA TRP A 33 -8.11 -2.56 -6.05
C TRP A 33 -8.65 -1.22 -6.55
N ALA A 34 -9.97 -1.03 -6.40
CA ALA A 34 -10.67 0.20 -6.75
C ALA A 34 -10.20 1.41 -5.91
N ASP A 35 -10.34 2.61 -6.47
CA ASP A 35 -9.85 3.87 -5.90
C ASP A 35 -10.41 4.21 -4.52
N ASP A 36 -11.61 3.73 -4.20
CA ASP A 36 -12.34 3.99 -2.96
C ASP A 36 -11.94 3.06 -1.82
N ILE A 37 -11.27 1.96 -2.12
CA ILE A 37 -10.79 1.00 -1.11
C ILE A 37 -9.65 1.62 -0.32
N ARG A 38 -9.70 1.53 1.02
CA ARG A 38 -8.61 1.95 1.90
C ARG A 38 -7.60 0.84 2.09
N LEU A 39 -6.32 1.20 2.26
CA LEU A 39 -5.28 0.22 2.59
C LEU A 39 -5.62 -0.58 3.87
N SER A 40 -6.21 0.09 4.87
CA SER A 40 -6.66 -0.54 6.12
C SER A 40 -7.76 -1.59 5.92
N ASP A 41 -8.54 -1.51 4.84
CA ASP A 41 -9.63 -2.46 4.59
C ASP A 41 -9.09 -3.84 4.16
N LEU A 42 -7.82 -3.88 3.71
CA LEU A 42 -7.13 -5.11 3.32
C LEU A 42 -6.40 -5.78 4.48
N GLU A 43 -5.95 -5.02 5.47
CA GLU A 43 -5.17 -5.51 6.62
C GLU A 43 -5.75 -6.77 7.27
N PRO A 44 -7.05 -6.84 7.65
CA PRO A 44 -7.62 -8.02 8.28
C PRO A 44 -7.88 -9.20 7.32
N ARG A 45 -7.60 -9.04 6.02
CA ARG A 45 -7.85 -10.07 4.99
C ARG A 45 -6.62 -10.95 4.73
N PHE A 46 -5.44 -10.51 5.11
CA PHE A 46 -4.21 -11.26 4.92
C PHE A 46 -4.03 -12.35 5.99
N VAL A 47 -3.48 -13.48 5.55
CA VAL A 47 -3.01 -14.57 6.42
C VAL A 47 -1.57 -14.88 6.06
N CYS A 48 -0.67 -14.79 7.04
CA CYS A 48 0.75 -15.05 6.83
C CYS A 48 0.99 -16.55 6.60
N GLN A 49 1.58 -16.92 5.47
CA GLN A 49 1.94 -18.31 5.19
C GLN A 49 3.10 -18.82 6.06
N GLY A 50 3.87 -17.93 6.69
CA GLY A 50 4.98 -18.32 7.56
C GLY A 50 4.57 -18.67 8.99
N CYS A 51 3.68 -17.88 9.60
CA CYS A 51 3.27 -18.07 11.01
C CYS A 51 1.78 -18.36 11.20
N GLY A 52 0.97 -18.35 10.13
CA GLY A 52 -0.47 -18.60 10.18
C GLY A 52 -1.32 -17.46 10.76
N SER A 53 -0.71 -16.36 11.20
CA SER A 53 -1.44 -15.25 11.79
C SER A 53 -2.30 -14.50 10.77
N ARG A 54 -3.44 -14.00 11.25
CA ARG A 54 -4.35 -13.15 10.47
C ARG A 54 -4.08 -11.69 10.79
N GLY A 55 -4.12 -10.84 9.75
CA GLY A 55 -3.79 -9.43 9.87
C GLY A 55 -2.40 -9.11 9.34
N ALA A 56 -2.26 -7.95 8.72
CA ALA A 56 -0.99 -7.42 8.23
C ALA A 56 -1.00 -5.89 8.29
N ASP A 57 0.19 -5.29 8.30
CA ASP A 57 0.37 -3.85 8.06
C ASP A 57 0.56 -3.61 6.56
N VAL A 58 -0.39 -2.90 5.94
CA VAL A 58 -0.38 -2.62 4.48
C VAL A 58 0.06 -1.19 4.23
N ARG A 59 1.16 -0.99 3.49
CA ARG A 59 1.76 0.33 3.26
C ARG A 59 2.00 0.55 1.76
N PRO A 60 1.97 1.80 1.27
CA PRO A 60 2.42 2.08 -0.09
C PRO A 60 3.85 1.60 -0.29
N ASP A 61 4.11 1.00 -1.43
CA ASP A 61 5.46 0.65 -1.88
C ASP A 61 6.04 1.84 -2.66
N PHE A 62 7.00 2.52 -2.03
CA PHE A 62 7.67 3.68 -2.61
C PHE A 62 8.77 3.29 -3.60
N GLU A 63 9.20 2.03 -3.65
CA GLU A 63 10.17 1.55 -4.64
C GLU A 63 9.47 1.20 -5.98
N ARG A 64 8.19 0.81 -5.94
CA ARG A 64 7.36 0.47 -7.11
C ARG A 64 6.47 1.61 -7.63
N GLY A 65 6.99 2.84 -7.61
CA GLY A 65 6.31 4.03 -8.16
C GLY A 65 7.28 5.19 -8.36
N ASP A 66 6.78 6.36 -8.75
CA ASP A 66 7.62 7.57 -8.75
C ASP A 66 7.73 8.11 -7.31
N ALA A 67 8.70 7.57 -6.56
CA ALA A 67 8.99 7.96 -5.19
C ALA A 67 9.15 9.48 -5.03
N ARG A 68 9.59 10.19 -6.08
CA ARG A 68 9.81 11.64 -6.04
C ARG A 68 8.48 12.39 -5.92
N VAL A 69 7.45 11.95 -6.65
CA VAL A 69 6.10 12.53 -6.57
C VAL A 69 5.50 12.28 -5.19
N ALA A 70 5.69 11.08 -4.64
CA ALA A 70 5.15 10.71 -3.34
C ALA A 70 5.82 11.41 -2.14
N ILE A 71 7.13 11.70 -2.22
CA ILE A 71 7.88 12.33 -1.12
C ILE A 71 7.79 13.87 -1.15
N MET A 72 7.82 14.50 -2.33
CA MET A 72 7.80 15.97 -2.42
C MET A 72 6.40 16.58 -2.24
N GLY A 73 5.34 15.76 -2.33
CA GLY A 73 3.97 16.25 -2.38
C GLY A 73 3.68 16.97 -3.70
N HIS A 74 2.44 16.90 -4.16
CA HIS A 74 2.00 17.56 -5.38
C HIS A 74 2.09 19.09 -5.18
N ALA A 75 3.25 19.69 -5.47
CA ALA A 75 3.34 21.11 -5.71
C ALA A 75 2.57 21.35 -7.02
N GLY A 76 1.30 21.75 -6.88
CA GLY A 76 0.41 22.00 -8.00
C GLY A 76 1.07 22.90 -9.04
N SER A 77 1.17 22.41 -10.28
CA SER A 77 1.51 23.25 -11.41
C SER A 77 0.37 24.25 -11.60
N ARG A 78 0.68 25.53 -11.36
CA ARG A 78 -0.10 26.65 -11.88
C ARG A 78 0.44 27.01 -13.25
#